data_AF-A0A973Q4T6-F1
#
_entry.id   AF-A0A973Q4T6-F1
#
_cell.length_a   1.000
_cell.length_b   1.000
_cell.length_c   1.000
_cell.angle_alpha   90.00
_cell.angle_beta   90.00
_cell.angle_gamma   90.00
#
_symmetry.space_group_name_H-M   'P 1'
#
loop_
_entity.id
_entity.type
_entity.pdbx_description
1 polymer ?
#
loop_
_entity_poly.entity_id
_entity_poly.type
_entity_poly.pdbx_seq_one_letter_code
_entity_poly.pdbx_strand_id
1 'polypeptide(L)' 'AAALLPTPGGLGSLDAALAFALTASGAPGTAAASAVLGYRLLTVWLPLIPGLMVLAVLVRRRSL' A
#
# COMPACT_ATOMS: atom_id res chain seq x y z
N ALA A 1 18.06 4.49 2.02
CA ALA A 1 17.84 5.29 0.79
C ALA A 1 16.37 5.35 0.32
N ALA A 2 15.45 4.52 0.84
CA ALA A 2 14.04 4.50 0.38
C ALA A 2 13.16 5.67 0.87
N ALA A 3 13.65 6.53 1.78
CA ALA A 3 12.87 7.60 2.41
C ALA A 3 13.07 8.99 1.76
N LEU A 4 13.82 9.10 0.66
CA LEU A 4 14.19 10.40 0.07
C LEU A 4 13.20 10.91 -0.98
N LEU A 5 12.24 10.10 -1.43
CA LEU A 5 11.15 10.57 -2.28
C LEU A 5 9.91 10.82 -1.41
N PRO A 6 9.48 12.07 -1.21
CA PRO A 6 8.24 12.37 -0.52
C PRO A 6 7.07 12.09 -1.46
N THR A 7 6.90 10.83 -1.88
CA THR A 7 5.67 10.40 -2.53
C THR A 7 4.68 10.05 -1.42
N PRO A 8 3.47 10.66 -1.41
CA PRO A 8 2.48 10.33 -0.40
C PRO A 8 2.22 8.81 -0.43
N GLY A 9 2.45 8.15 0.71
CA GLY A 9 2.24 6.71 0.88
C GLY A 9 3.30 5.77 0.26
N GLY A 10 4.46 6.28 -0.16
CA GLY A 10 5.53 5.44 -0.73
C GLY A 10 5.08 4.66 -1.98
N LEU A 11 4.11 5.20 -2.72
CA LEU A 11 3.58 4.63 -3.96
C LEU A 11 4.72 4.50 -4.99
N GLY A 12 4.97 3.28 -5.47
CA GLY A 12 6.01 2.97 -6.47
C GLY A 12 7.43 2.77 -5.91
N SER A 13 7.92 3.65 -5.03
CA SER A 13 9.28 3.54 -4.47
C SER A 13 9.45 2.34 -3.54
N LEU A 14 8.47 2.12 -2.66
CA LEU A 14 8.47 1.00 -1.74
C LEU A 14 8.20 -0.34 -2.46
N ASP A 15 7.34 -0.34 -3.47
CA ASP A 15 7.06 -1.53 -4.29
C ASP A 15 8.31 -2.00 -5.02
N ALA A 16 9.03 -1.06 -5.64
CA ALA A 16 10.28 -1.36 -6.34
C ALA A 16 11.34 -1.89 -5.36
N ALA A 17 11.45 -1.30 -4.16
CA ALA A 17 12.39 -1.76 -3.15
C ALA A 17 12.06 -3.16 -2.63
N LEU A 18 10.78 -3.46 -2.37
CA LEU A 18 10.33 -4.78 -1.91
C LEU A 18 10.46 -5.84 -3.01
N ALA A 19 10.03 -5.54 -4.24
CA ALA A 19 10.18 -6.45 -5.37
C ALA A 19 11.67 -6.76 -5.64
N PHE A 20 12.52 -5.73 -5.58
CA PHE A 20 13.97 -5.89 -5.70
C PHE A 20 14.54 -6.76 -4.57
N ALA A 21 14.19 -6.49 -3.31
CA ALA A 21 14.67 -7.26 -2.17
C ALA A 21 14.24 -8.73 -2.22
N LEU A 22 12.98 -9.01 -2.59
CA LEU A 22 12.44 -10.36 -2.72
C LEU A 22 13.06 -11.12 -3.90
N THR A 23 13.26 -10.45 -5.03
CA THR A 23 13.93 -11.08 -6.18
C THR A 23 15.42 -11.33 -5.87
N ALA A 24 16.08 -10.38 -5.18
CA ALA A 24 17.47 -10.51 -4.74
C ALA A 24 17.66 -11.62 -3.70
N SER A 25 16.65 -11.93 -2.89
CA SER A 25 16.68 -13.09 -1.98
C SER A 25 16.43 -14.43 -2.67
N GLY A 26 16.23 -14.44 -3.99
CA GLY A 26 16.04 -15.64 -4.80
C GLY A 26 14.58 -16.05 -4.98
N ALA A 27 13.61 -15.21 -4.59
CA ALA A 27 12.21 -15.52 -4.83
C ALA A 27 11.87 -15.43 -6.33
N PRO A 28 11.02 -16.33 -6.86
CA PRO A 28 10.49 -16.22 -8.22
C PRO A 28 9.77 -14.87 -8.41
N GLY A 29 9.96 -14.21 -9.56
CA GLY A 29 9.40 -12.88 -9.82
C GLY A 29 7.87 -12.81 -9.66
N THR A 30 7.16 -13.88 -9.98
CA THR A 30 5.70 -14.00 -9.76
C THR A 30 5.35 -13.99 -8.27
N ALA A 31 6.10 -14.72 -7.44
CA ALA A 31 5.91 -14.74 -5.98
C ALA A 31 6.25 -13.39 -5.35
N ALA A 32 7.32 -12.73 -5.81
CA ALA A 32 7.69 -11.39 -5.37
C ALA A 32 6.57 -10.37 -5.71
N ALA A 33 6.01 -10.42 -6.92
CA ALA A 33 4.89 -9.56 -7.31
C ALA A 33 3.64 -9.82 -6.47
N SER A 34 3.29 -11.08 -6.22
CA SER A 34 2.16 -11.44 -5.35
C SER A 34 2.33 -10.92 -3.92
N ALA A 35 3.54 -11.01 -3.36
CA ALA A 35 3.84 -10.50 -2.03
C ALA A 35 3.69 -8.96 -1.95
N VAL A 36 4.17 -8.23 -2.96
CA VAL A 36 4.02 -6.76 -3.04
C VAL A 36 2.53 -6.37 -3.16
N LEU A 37 1.76 -7.09 -3.98
CA LEU A 37 0.32 -6.88 -4.11
C LEU A 37 -0.43 -7.17 -2.79
N GLY A 38 -0.09 -8.26 -2.10
CA GLY A 38 -0.63 -8.58 -0.78
C GLY A 38 -0.30 -7.50 0.26
N TYR A 39 0.94 -7.01 0.26
CA TYR A 39 1.36 -5.88 1.08
C TYR A 39 0.53 -4.62 0.80
N ARG A 40 0.27 -4.29 -0.47
CA ARG A 40 -0.58 -3.14 -0.87
C ARG A 40 -2.02 -3.29 -0.43
N LEU A 41 -2.58 -4.50 -0.52
CA LEU A 41 -3.94 -4.77 -0.05
C LEU A 41 -4.05 -4.51 1.46
N LEU A 42 -3.08 -4.97 2.24
CA LEU A 42 -3.09 -4.80 3.69
C LEU A 42 -2.79 -3.37 4.13
N THR A 43 -1.88 -2.66 3.47
CA THR A 43 -1.42 -1.33 3.93
C THR A 43 -2.22 -0.18 3.35
N VAL A 44 -2.83 -0.35 2.18
CA VAL A 44 -3.63 0.71 1.54
C VAL A 44 -5.11 0.44 1.74
N TRP A 45 -5.61 -0.76 1.46
CA TRP A 45 -7.05 -1.01 1.46
C TRP A 45 -7.60 -1.20 2.87
N LEU A 46 -6.88 -1.90 3.75
CA LEU A 46 -7.33 -2.12 5.13
C LEU A 46 -7.58 -0.82 5.91
N PRO A 47 -6.71 0.20 5.88
CA PRO A 47 -7.00 1.49 6.52
C PRO A 47 -7.96 2.38 5.72
N LEU A 48 -8.07 2.19 4.40
CA LEU A 48 -9.00 2.95 3.57
C LEU A 48 -10.47 2.62 3.89
N ILE A 49 -10.80 1.35 4.13
CA ILE A 49 -12.16 0.91 4.46
C ILE A 49 -12.75 1.62 5.69
N PRO A 50 -12.11 1.63 6.88
CA PRO A 50 -12.65 2.31 8.04
C PRO A 50 -12.72 3.83 7.83
N GLY A 51 -11.74 4.43 7.13
CA GLY A 51 -11.76 5.86 6.80
C GLY A 51 -12.96 6.24 5.93
N LEU A 52 -13.22 5.46 4.87
CA LEU A 52 -14.38 5.65 4.01
C LEU A 52 -15.70 5.37 4.72
N MET A 53 -15.75 4.38 5.62
CA MET A 53 -16.94 4.13 6.44
C MET A 53 -17.25 5.32 7.35
N VAL A 54 -16.26 5.87 8.04
CA VAL A 54 -16.43 7.07 8.88
C VAL A 54 -16.87 8.25 8.04
N LEU A 55 -16.22 8.51 6.90
CA LEU A 55 -16.59 9.58 5.98
C LEU A 55 -18.03 9.41 5.48
N ALA A 56 -18.42 8.21 5.05
CA ALA A 56 -19.77 7.91 4.59
C ALA A 56 -20.81 8.14 5.69
N VAL A 57 -20.50 7.80 6.94
CA VAL A 57 -21.37 8.08 8.10
C VAL A 57 -21.50 9.58 8.33
N LEU A 58 -20.41 10.34 8.29
CA LEU A 58 -20.42 11.81 8.47
C LEU A 58 -21.22 12.52 7.36
N VAL A 59 -20.99 12.13 6.10
CA VAL A 59 -21.74 12.63 4.94
C VAL A 59 -23.22 12.30 5.06
N ARG A 60 -23.57 11.07 5.45
CA ARG A 60 -24.97 10.67 5.68
C ARG A 60 -25.63 11.44 6.82
N ARG A 61 -24.84 11.87 7.81
CA ARG A 61 -25.30 12.69 8.95
C ARG A 61 -25.35 14.20 8.64
N ARG A 62 -24.98 14.64 7.42
CA ARG A 62 -24.89 16.07 7.05
C ARG A 62 -24.03 16.88 8.05
N SER A 63 -23.02 16.25 8.64
CA SER A 63 -22.08 16.91 9.55
C SER A 63 -20.84 17.45 8.82
N LEU A 64 -20.89 17.52 7.49
CA LEU A 64 -19.89 18.05 6.56
C LEU A 64 -20.58 18.97 5.56
#